data_AF-A0A7Y1X520-F1
#
_entry.id   AF-A0A7Y1X520-F1
#
_cell.length_a   1.000
_cell.length_b   1.000
_cell.length_c   1.000
_cell.angle_alpha   90.00
_cell.angle_beta   90.00
_cell.angle_gamma   90.00
#
_symmetry.space_group_name_H-M   'P 1'
#
loop_
_entity.id
_entity.type
_entity.pdbx_description
1 polymer ?
#
loop_
_entity_poly.entity_id
_entity_poly.type
_entity_poly.pdbx_seq_one_letter_code
_entity_poly.pdbx_strand_id
1 'polypeptide(L)'
;MKLNKLSLFKGAAVIAICILSSAASTPTAFAADKSFVGAWEVNVSPDGFPFTIPTNSTVTSDNTIISADPTFGSGHGVWEKVGNNKFAVSFTHIFNASLSPCSADAGPFEELTVNGVVTVDSTGETASGPFLTVYKELSGTILCAFGGDVSMTRYNVDYDIISTLDE
;
A
#
# COMPACT_ATOMS: atom_id res chain seq x y z
N MET A 1 -19.43 74.77 -34.06
CA MET A 1 -18.83 74.80 -32.70
C MET A 1 -18.75 73.36 -32.18
N LYS A 2 -17.51 72.87 -31.98
CA LYS A 2 -17.03 71.62 -31.34
C LYS A 2 -17.71 70.27 -31.65
N LEU A 3 -16.90 69.37 -32.21
CA LEU A 3 -17.05 67.90 -32.26
C LEU A 3 -17.11 67.29 -30.84
N ASN A 4 -17.75 66.12 -30.71
CA ASN A 4 -17.06 64.95 -30.14
C ASN A 4 -17.69 63.60 -30.55
N LYS A 5 -16.76 62.67 -30.77
CA LYS A 5 -16.90 61.31 -31.30
C LYS A 5 -17.50 60.35 -30.28
N LEU A 6 -18.13 59.27 -30.74
CA LEU A 6 -17.82 57.91 -30.26
C LEU A 6 -18.27 56.87 -31.31
N SER A 7 -17.30 56.13 -31.85
CA SER A 7 -17.49 54.91 -32.64
C SER A 7 -17.54 53.70 -31.71
N LEU A 8 -18.36 52.68 -31.98
CA LEU A 8 -18.04 51.32 -31.51
C LEU A 8 -18.61 50.22 -32.43
N PHE A 9 -17.65 49.62 -33.15
CA PHE A 9 -17.44 48.24 -33.62
C PHE A 9 -18.60 47.25 -33.89
N LYS A 10 -18.55 46.73 -35.12
CA LYS A 10 -19.10 45.44 -35.59
C LYS A 10 -18.17 44.28 -35.18
N GLY A 11 -18.71 43.11 -34.86
CA GLY A 11 -17.91 41.88 -34.74
C GLY A 11 -18.75 40.64 -34.41
N ALA A 12 -18.81 39.70 -35.36
CA ALA A 12 -19.59 38.47 -35.31
C ALA A 12 -19.01 37.41 -34.34
N ALA A 13 -19.88 36.67 -33.65
CA ALA A 13 -19.51 35.53 -32.84
C ALA A 13 -19.48 34.26 -33.72
N VAL A 14 -18.30 33.63 -33.85
CA VAL A 14 -18.13 32.29 -34.41
C VAL A 14 -18.08 31.32 -33.23
N ILE A 15 -19.06 30.42 -33.15
CA ILE A 15 -19.10 29.35 -32.14
C ILE A 15 -18.34 28.15 -32.72
N ALA A 16 -17.16 27.88 -32.16
CA ALA A 16 -16.39 26.66 -32.44
C ALA A 16 -16.84 25.55 -31.49
N ILE A 17 -17.40 24.47 -32.05
CA ILE A 17 -17.74 23.25 -31.30
C ILE A 17 -16.50 22.36 -31.28
N CYS A 18 -15.82 22.29 -30.14
CA CYS A 18 -14.74 21.32 -29.90
C CYS A 18 -15.34 19.96 -29.55
N ILE A 19 -15.29 19.01 -30.49
CA ILE A 19 -15.61 17.61 -30.23
C ILE A 19 -14.45 17.01 -29.44
N LEU A 20 -14.61 16.85 -28.12
CA LEU A 20 -13.68 16.08 -27.30
C LEU A 20 -13.90 14.60 -27.57
N SER A 21 -13.02 13.99 -28.37
CA SER A 21 -12.92 12.54 -28.48
C SER A 21 -12.40 12.01 -27.14
N SER A 22 -13.30 11.54 -26.29
CA SER A 22 -12.95 10.75 -25.11
C SER A 22 -12.35 9.43 -25.57
N ALA A 23 -11.03 9.40 -25.69
CA ALA A 23 -10.28 8.15 -25.79
C ALA A 23 -10.52 7.39 -24.48
N ALA A 24 -11.44 6.43 -24.53
CA ALA A 24 -11.58 5.45 -23.47
C ALA A 24 -10.28 4.64 -23.44
N SER A 25 -9.39 4.96 -22.51
CA SER A 25 -8.29 4.09 -22.14
C SER A 25 -8.90 2.83 -21.57
N THR A 26 -9.08 1.80 -22.41
CA THR A 26 -9.27 0.43 -21.93
C THR A 26 -8.17 0.16 -20.92
N PRO A 27 -8.49 -0.20 -19.67
CA PRO A 27 -7.46 -0.62 -18.74
C PRO A 27 -6.77 -1.83 -19.38
N THR A 28 -5.52 -1.62 -19.81
CA THR A 28 -4.67 -2.71 -20.24
C THR A 28 -4.52 -3.58 -19.00
N ALA A 29 -5.17 -4.75 -19.00
CA ALA A 29 -4.94 -5.76 -17.99
C ALA A 29 -3.45 -6.12 -18.10
N PHE A 30 -2.62 -5.49 -17.27
CA PHE A 30 -1.26 -5.94 -17.05
C PHE A 30 -1.41 -7.40 -16.62
N ALA A 31 -0.84 -8.33 -17.40
CA ALA A 31 -0.73 -9.71 -16.96
C ALA A 31 -0.19 -9.67 -15.52
N ALA A 32 -0.93 -10.25 -14.57
CA ALA A 32 -0.59 -10.20 -13.16
C ALA A 32 0.83 -10.71 -13.01
N ASP A 33 1.77 -9.79 -12.79
CA ASP A 33 3.16 -10.13 -12.57
C ASP A 33 3.22 -10.77 -11.19
N LYS A 34 3.27 -12.10 -11.18
CA LYS A 34 3.22 -12.93 -9.97
C LYS A 34 4.55 -12.94 -9.22
N SER A 35 5.54 -12.11 -9.61
CA SER A 35 6.85 -12.03 -8.93
C SER A 35 6.77 -11.58 -7.47
N PHE A 36 5.68 -10.95 -7.03
CA PHE A 36 5.47 -10.59 -5.61
C PHE A 36 4.58 -11.57 -4.84
N VAL A 37 3.74 -12.34 -5.53
CA VAL A 37 2.85 -13.34 -4.92
C VAL A 37 3.70 -14.44 -4.27
N GLY A 38 3.39 -14.81 -3.03
CA GLY A 38 4.10 -15.85 -2.28
C GLY A 38 4.10 -15.63 -0.77
N ALA A 39 4.89 -16.45 -0.08
CA ALA A 39 5.13 -16.34 1.34
C ALA A 39 6.50 -15.70 1.60
N TRP A 40 6.54 -14.78 2.56
CA TRP A 40 7.67 -13.91 2.82
C TRP A 40 7.98 -13.85 4.30
N GLU A 41 9.24 -14.08 4.65
CA GLU A 41 9.80 -13.64 5.92
C GLU A 41 10.07 -12.15 5.79
N VAL A 42 9.58 -11.36 6.74
CA VAL A 42 9.58 -9.90 6.67
C VAL A 42 10.26 -9.34 7.92
N ASN A 43 11.30 -8.58 7.70
CA ASN A 43 12.13 -7.96 8.72
C ASN A 43 11.89 -6.44 8.70
N VAL A 44 11.21 -5.94 9.72
CA VAL A 44 10.83 -4.52 9.85
C VAL A 44 11.84 -3.79 10.72
N SER A 45 12.42 -2.71 10.20
CA SER A 45 13.39 -1.86 10.91
C SER A 45 12.85 -0.44 11.04
N PRO A 46 12.19 -0.10 12.16
CA PRO A 46 11.65 1.24 12.38
C PRO A 46 12.76 2.29 12.59
N ASP A 47 12.53 3.50 12.09
CA ASP A 47 13.48 4.61 12.24
C ASP A 47 13.74 4.96 13.71
N GLY A 48 15.01 5.08 14.08
CA GLY A 48 15.43 5.48 15.43
C GLY A 48 15.42 4.35 16.46
N PHE A 49 15.14 3.11 16.06
CA PHE A 49 15.17 1.94 16.93
C PHE A 49 16.28 0.95 16.53
N PRO A 50 17.06 0.41 17.48
CA PRO A 50 18.20 -0.46 17.18
C PRO A 50 17.81 -1.94 17.02
N PHE A 51 16.57 -2.24 16.65
CA PHE A 51 16.05 -3.61 16.57
C PHE A 51 15.24 -3.82 15.29
N THR A 52 15.16 -5.10 14.89
CA THR A 52 14.34 -5.57 13.77
C THR A 52 13.23 -6.46 14.32
N ILE A 53 12.02 -6.29 13.80
CA ILE A 53 10.85 -7.10 14.15
C ILE A 53 10.64 -8.14 13.04
N PRO A 54 10.78 -9.44 13.34
CA PRO A 54 10.46 -10.49 12.38
C PRO A 54 8.95 -10.70 12.31
N THR A 55 8.42 -10.76 11.10
CA THR A 55 7.01 -10.99 10.77
C THR A 55 6.93 -11.94 9.58
N ASN A 56 5.76 -12.50 9.31
CA ASN A 56 5.53 -13.31 8.12
C ASN A 56 4.38 -12.71 7.31
N SER A 57 4.50 -12.72 5.99
CA SER A 57 3.45 -12.21 5.11
C SER A 57 3.15 -13.19 3.98
N THR A 58 1.87 -13.40 3.72
CA THR A 58 1.37 -14.09 2.53
C THR A 58 0.74 -13.09 1.59
N VAL A 59 1.31 -12.98 0.39
CA VAL A 59 0.83 -12.13 -0.70
C VAL A 59 0.16 -13.04 -1.72
N THR A 60 -1.15 -12.88 -1.90
CA THR A 60 -1.94 -13.77 -2.76
C THR A 60 -2.12 -13.18 -4.15
N SER A 61 -2.53 -14.01 -5.11
CA SER A 61 -2.77 -13.57 -6.49
C SER A 61 -4.03 -12.72 -6.69
N ASP A 62 -4.89 -12.61 -5.68
CA ASP A 62 -6.12 -11.80 -5.70
C ASP A 62 -5.94 -10.41 -5.06
N ASN A 63 -4.70 -9.90 -5.06
CA ASN A 63 -4.34 -8.59 -4.54
C ASN A 63 -4.51 -8.44 -3.03
N THR A 64 -4.55 -9.53 -2.26
CA THR A 64 -4.62 -9.49 -0.80
C THR A 64 -3.28 -9.80 -0.12
N ILE A 65 -3.10 -9.25 1.07
CA ILE A 65 -1.98 -9.54 1.97
C ILE A 65 -2.54 -9.97 3.32
N ILE A 66 -1.97 -11.04 3.86
CA ILE A 66 -2.14 -11.44 5.26
C ILE A 66 -0.76 -11.36 5.92
N SER A 67 -0.61 -10.49 6.90
CA SER A 67 0.60 -10.36 7.71
C SER A 67 0.37 -10.98 9.08
N ALA A 68 1.37 -11.65 9.63
CA ALA A 68 1.38 -12.18 10.98
C ALA A 68 2.54 -11.55 11.73
N ASP A 69 2.20 -10.68 12.68
CA ASP A 69 3.13 -10.02 13.58
C ASP A 69 3.08 -10.71 14.96
N PRO A 70 4.23 -11.03 15.57
CA PRO A 70 4.26 -11.71 16.87
C PRO A 70 3.72 -10.86 18.03
N THR A 71 3.69 -9.54 17.88
CA THR A 71 3.21 -8.56 18.87
C THR A 71 1.76 -8.18 18.58
N PHE A 72 1.46 -7.81 17.33
CA PHE A 72 0.16 -7.24 16.95
C PHE A 72 -0.83 -8.26 16.38
N GLY A 73 -0.43 -9.52 16.24
CA GLY A 73 -1.26 -10.57 15.67
C GLY A 73 -1.40 -10.44 14.15
N SER A 74 -2.54 -10.89 13.61
CA SER A 74 -2.78 -10.90 12.17
C SER A 74 -3.26 -9.54 11.65
N GLY A 75 -2.68 -9.14 10.53
CA GLY A 75 -3.08 -7.96 9.75
C GLY A 75 -3.56 -8.37 8.38
N HIS A 76 -4.54 -7.64 7.85
CA HIS A 76 -5.12 -7.88 6.53
C HIS A 76 -5.01 -6.64 5.68
N GLY A 77 -4.77 -6.85 4.38
CA GLY A 77 -4.49 -5.75 3.49
C GLY A 77 -4.55 -6.12 2.03
N VAL A 78 -4.02 -5.20 1.23
CA VAL A 78 -3.99 -5.26 -0.22
C VAL A 78 -2.63 -4.89 -0.77
N TRP A 79 -2.39 -5.29 -2.01
CA TRP A 79 -1.21 -4.89 -2.76
C TRP A 79 -1.53 -4.59 -4.22
N GLU A 80 -0.74 -3.71 -4.82
CA GLU A 80 -0.85 -3.35 -6.22
C GLU A 80 0.54 -3.14 -6.83
N LYS A 81 0.73 -3.58 -8.08
CA LYS A 81 1.95 -3.28 -8.82
C LYS A 81 1.91 -1.83 -9.31
N VAL A 82 2.87 -1.02 -8.88
CA VAL A 82 2.96 0.42 -9.19
C VAL A 82 4.14 0.78 -10.10
N GLY A 83 4.95 -0.20 -10.49
CA GLY A 83 6.05 -0.03 -11.43
C GLY A 83 6.77 -1.34 -11.73
N ASN A 84 7.86 -1.26 -12.50
CA ASN A 84 8.71 -2.44 -12.75
C ASN A 84 9.28 -2.92 -11.41
N ASN A 85 8.91 -4.15 -11.04
CA ASN A 85 9.23 -4.79 -9.77
C ASN A 85 8.89 -3.96 -8.53
N LYS A 86 8.00 -2.97 -8.62
CA LYS A 86 7.58 -2.13 -7.50
C LYS A 86 6.13 -2.39 -7.15
N PHE A 87 5.88 -2.61 -5.87
CA PHE A 87 4.56 -2.98 -5.36
C PHE A 87 4.21 -2.09 -4.17
N ALA A 88 3.09 -1.39 -4.26
CA ALA A 88 2.50 -0.69 -3.13
C ALA A 88 1.74 -1.70 -2.28
N VAL A 89 1.90 -1.59 -0.96
CA VAL A 89 1.25 -2.46 0.02
C VAL A 89 0.55 -1.60 1.06
N SER A 90 -0.62 -2.06 1.52
CA SER A 90 -1.33 -1.46 2.65
C SER A 90 -2.00 -2.57 3.45
N PHE A 91 -1.75 -2.66 4.75
CA PHE A 91 -2.41 -3.62 5.62
C PHE A 91 -2.67 -3.03 7.00
N THR A 92 -3.66 -3.61 7.68
CA THR A 92 -4.14 -3.12 8.97
C THR A 92 -4.18 -4.24 9.99
N HIS A 93 -3.67 -3.98 11.20
CA HIS A 93 -3.88 -4.80 12.39
C HIS A 93 -4.86 -4.13 13.35
N ILE A 94 -5.67 -4.93 14.02
CA ILE A 94 -6.43 -4.51 15.21
C ILE A 94 -5.83 -5.25 16.38
N PHE A 95 -5.35 -4.50 17.38
CA PHE A 95 -4.57 -5.07 18.47
C PHE A 95 -4.96 -4.45 19.81
N ASN A 96 -4.57 -5.09 20.91
CA ASN A 96 -4.85 -4.58 22.25
C ASN A 96 -4.04 -3.30 22.50
N ALA A 97 -4.72 -2.21 22.89
CA ALA A 97 -4.08 -0.92 23.10
C ALA A 97 -2.95 -0.93 24.14
N SER A 98 -2.92 -1.90 25.07
CA SER A 98 -1.83 -2.04 26.03
C SER A 98 -0.48 -2.36 25.38
N LEU A 99 -0.47 -2.77 24.11
CA LEU A 99 0.73 -3.00 23.31
C LEU A 99 1.14 -1.76 22.50
N SER A 100 0.35 -0.69 22.55
CA SER A 100 0.62 0.53 21.79
C SER A 100 1.83 1.25 22.35
N PRO A 101 2.79 1.66 21.50
CA PRO A 101 3.86 2.54 21.91
C PRO A 101 3.41 4.00 22.03
N CYS A 102 2.17 4.33 21.61
CA CYS A 102 1.73 5.71 21.39
C CYS A 102 0.62 6.19 22.31
N SER A 103 0.03 5.30 23.12
CA SER A 103 -0.95 5.67 24.11
C SER A 103 -0.88 4.75 25.32
N ALA A 104 -0.96 5.33 26.52
CA ALA A 104 -1.16 4.59 27.76
C ALA A 104 -2.65 4.43 28.12
N ASP A 105 -3.53 5.22 27.49
CA ASP A 105 -4.91 5.46 27.95
C ASP A 105 -5.98 5.30 26.85
N ALA A 106 -5.65 4.68 25.72
CA ALA A 106 -6.65 4.39 24.69
C ALA A 106 -7.61 3.28 25.14
N GLY A 107 -8.75 3.16 24.44
CA GLY A 107 -9.74 2.10 24.68
C GLY A 107 -9.15 0.68 24.56
N PRO A 108 -9.94 -0.40 24.68
CA PRO A 108 -9.39 -1.76 24.75
C PRO A 108 -8.62 -2.20 23.49
N PHE A 109 -8.84 -1.53 22.35
CA PHE A 109 -8.23 -1.86 21.07
C PHE A 109 -7.82 -0.60 20.29
N GLU A 110 -6.77 -0.75 19.49
CA GLU A 110 -6.26 0.24 18.55
C GLU A 110 -6.10 -0.37 17.15
N GLU A 111 -5.96 0.50 16.17
CA GLU A 111 -5.66 0.19 14.77
C GLU A 111 -4.23 0.56 14.43
N LEU A 112 -3.54 -0.34 13.73
CA LEU A 112 -2.24 -0.11 13.13
C LEU A 112 -2.37 -0.23 11.62
N THR A 113 -2.21 0.86 10.85
CA THR A 113 -2.12 0.78 9.39
C THR A 113 -0.66 0.90 8.96
N VAL A 114 -0.19 -0.05 8.14
CA VAL A 114 1.12 0.02 7.48
C VAL A 114 0.90 0.28 6.00
N ASN A 115 1.63 1.24 5.44
CA ASN A 115 1.68 1.52 4.00
C ASN A 115 3.12 1.51 3.55
N GLY A 116 3.42 0.91 2.40
CA GLY A 116 4.79 0.86 1.90
C GLY A 116 4.86 0.69 0.39
N VAL A 117 6.05 0.90 -0.15
CA VAL A 117 6.37 0.52 -1.54
C VAL A 117 7.62 -0.31 -1.51
N VAL A 118 7.49 -1.59 -1.87
CA VAL A 118 8.60 -2.53 -1.92
C VAL A 118 9.07 -2.73 -3.35
N THR A 119 10.36 -2.92 -3.52
CA THR A 119 10.98 -3.31 -4.78
C THR A 119 11.45 -4.74 -4.66
N VAL A 120 10.92 -5.63 -5.51
CA VAL A 120 11.37 -7.02 -5.66
C VAL A 120 12.63 -7.03 -6.53
N ASP A 121 13.62 -7.84 -6.16
CA ASP A 121 14.83 -7.98 -6.96
C ASP A 121 14.55 -8.69 -8.31
N SER A 122 15.58 -8.84 -9.14
CA SER A 122 15.43 -9.51 -10.45
C SER A 122 15.20 -11.02 -10.35
N THR A 123 15.49 -11.64 -9.21
CA THR A 123 15.31 -13.08 -8.98
C THR A 123 13.91 -13.41 -8.47
N GLY A 124 13.21 -12.45 -7.86
CA GLY A 124 11.93 -12.67 -7.20
C GLY A 124 12.05 -13.17 -5.76
N GLU A 125 13.26 -13.38 -5.26
CA GLU A 125 13.52 -14.02 -3.96
C GLU A 125 13.66 -13.03 -2.80
N THR A 126 14.04 -11.78 -3.08
CA THR A 126 14.11 -10.73 -2.06
C THR A 126 13.33 -9.50 -2.46
N ALA A 127 12.86 -8.75 -1.46
CA ALA A 127 12.25 -7.44 -1.66
C ALA A 127 12.64 -6.48 -0.53
N SER A 128 12.65 -5.18 -0.81
CA SER A 128 12.87 -4.17 0.24
C SER A 128 12.27 -2.83 -0.13
N GLY A 129 12.04 -2.00 0.87
CA GLY A 129 11.61 -0.62 0.66
C GLY A 129 11.14 0.08 1.93
N PRO A 130 10.84 1.37 1.82
CA PRO A 130 10.35 2.15 2.94
C PRO A 130 8.89 1.83 3.25
N PHE A 131 8.53 2.00 4.52
CA PHE A 131 7.16 1.96 5.00
C PHE A 131 6.84 3.17 5.89
N LEU A 132 5.54 3.41 6.07
CA LEU A 132 4.96 4.31 7.05
C LEU A 132 3.88 3.55 7.82
N THR A 133 3.98 3.61 9.14
CA THR A 133 3.02 3.02 10.05
C THR A 133 2.28 4.13 10.80
N VAL A 134 0.96 4.00 10.90
CA VAL A 134 0.08 4.95 11.57
C VAL A 134 -0.74 4.22 12.63
N TYR A 135 -0.65 4.68 13.87
CA TYR A 135 -1.46 4.20 14.99
C TYR A 135 -2.69 5.08 15.13
N LYS A 136 -3.85 4.46 15.31
CA LYS A 136 -5.10 5.16 15.49
C LYS A 136 -5.96 4.49 16.54
N GLU A 137 -6.80 5.28 17.19
CA GLU A 137 -7.99 4.74 17.83
C GLU A 137 -8.94 4.17 16.78
N LEU A 138 -9.81 3.24 17.16
CA LEU A 138 -10.88 2.73 16.29
C LEU A 138 -11.89 3.83 15.86
N SER A 139 -11.88 4.99 16.54
CA SER A 139 -12.62 6.19 16.14
C SER A 139 -12.05 6.87 14.87
N GLY A 140 -10.81 6.52 14.49
CA GLY A 140 -10.04 7.15 13.42
C GLY A 140 -9.08 8.24 13.88
N THR A 141 -9.07 8.60 15.17
CA THR A 141 -8.10 9.57 15.72
C THR A 141 -6.68 9.02 15.59
N ILE A 142 -5.81 9.76 14.90
CA ILE A 142 -4.39 9.40 14.79
C ILE A 142 -3.70 9.69 16.11
N LEU A 143 -2.99 8.69 16.63
CA LEU A 143 -2.21 8.77 17.87
C LEU A 143 -0.76 9.14 17.56
N CYS A 144 -0.15 8.46 16.60
CA CYS A 144 1.22 8.70 16.16
C CYS A 144 1.48 8.06 14.79
N ALA A 145 2.65 8.34 14.21
CA ALA A 145 3.16 7.63 13.04
C ALA A 145 4.68 7.51 13.08
N PHE A 146 5.22 6.46 12.46
CA PHE A 146 6.66 6.27 12.28
C PHE A 146 6.97 5.61 10.95
N GLY A 147 8.13 5.95 10.39
CA GLY A 147 8.67 5.34 9.19
C GLY A 147 9.71 4.26 9.50
N GLY A 148 10.22 3.67 8.44
CA GLY A 148 11.37 2.79 8.49
C GLY A 148 11.53 2.05 7.17
N ASP A 149 12.35 1.01 7.21
CA ASP A 149 12.60 0.14 6.08
C ASP A 149 12.19 -1.30 6.41
N VAL A 150 11.74 -2.00 5.38
CA VAL A 150 11.46 -3.44 5.41
C VAL A 150 12.42 -4.16 4.46
N SER A 151 12.91 -5.30 4.90
CA SER A 151 13.52 -6.32 4.02
C SER A 151 12.69 -7.60 4.07
N MET A 152 12.61 -8.29 2.94
CA MET A 152 11.78 -9.48 2.77
C MET A 152 12.58 -10.55 2.05
N THR A 153 12.44 -11.79 2.53
CA THR A 153 13.00 -12.98 1.89
C THR A 153 11.87 -13.97 1.64
N ARG A 154 11.77 -14.45 0.41
CA ARG A 154 10.78 -15.46 0.05
C ARG A 154 11.13 -16.78 0.71
N TYR A 155 10.12 -17.50 1.20
CA TYR A 155 10.28 -18.88 1.65
C TYR A 155 9.28 -19.80 0.96
N ASN A 156 9.71 -21.04 0.78
CA ASN A 156 8.85 -22.08 0.24
C ASN A 156 8.04 -22.70 1.37
N VAL A 157 6.73 -22.73 1.20
CA VAL A 157 5.87 -23.59 2.01
C VAL A 157 6.00 -25.01 1.46
N ASP A 158 6.35 -25.96 2.31
CA ASP A 158 6.44 -27.36 1.92
C ASP A 158 5.04 -27.93 1.67
N TYR A 159 4.82 -28.43 0.46
CA TYR A 159 3.55 -29.05 0.05
C TYR A 159 3.63 -30.58 0.02
N ASP A 160 4.81 -31.18 0.25
CA ASP A 160 5.01 -32.63 0.18
C ASP A 160 4.31 -33.39 1.31
N ILE A 161 3.80 -32.70 2.33
CA ILE A 161 3.02 -33.30 3.42
C ILE A 161 1.64 -33.75 2.92
N ILE A 162 1.02 -33.05 1.98
CA ILE A 162 -0.38 -33.31 1.57
C ILE A 162 -0.50 -34.64 0.81
N SER A 163 0.51 -35.04 0.04
CA SER A 163 0.49 -36.30 -0.74
C SER A 163 0.63 -37.57 0.10
N THR A 164 0.94 -37.44 1.40
CA THR A 164 1.11 -38.57 2.33
C THR A 164 -0.11 -38.81 3.24
N LEU A 165 -1.15 -37.96 3.13
CA LEU A 165 -2.38 -38.09 3.92
C LEU A 165 -3.46 -38.95 3.24
N ASP A 166 -3.19 -39.43 2.03
CA ASP A 166 -4.07 -40.31 1.23
C ASP A 166 -3.67 -41.80 1.29
N GLU A 167 -2.74 -42.19 2.18
CA GLU A 167 -2.39 -43.60 2.50
C GLU A 167 -2.97 -44.06 3.85
#